data_AF-A0A1M7NRN0-F1
#
_entry.id   AF-A0A1M7NRN0-F1
#
_cell.length_a   1.000
_cell.length_b   1.000
_cell.length_c   1.000
_cell.angle_alpha   90.00
_cell.angle_beta   90.00
_cell.angle_gamma   90.00
#
_symmetry.space_group_name_H-M   'P 1'
#
loop_
_entity.id
_entity.type
_entity.pdbx_description
1 polymer ?
#
loop_
_entity_poly.entity_id
_entity_poly.type
_entity_poly.pdbx_seq_one_letter_code
_entity_poly.pdbx_strand_id
1 'polypeptide(L)'
;METQHTKPSSLSNLQREMLKLFAQDVSEEDLIAIRQLIGQYFAEKAMDLADESWQKKGWTNKDADKLLKSKMRTPYKSDKA
;
A
#
# COMPACT_ATOMS: atom_id res chain seq x y z
N MET A 1 5.92 -22.12 -22.43
CA MET A 1 6.96 -21.19 -21.99
C MET A 1 6.93 -21.18 -20.47
N GLU A 2 7.83 -21.90 -19.83
CA GLU A 2 7.93 -21.97 -18.37
C GLU A 2 8.71 -20.76 -17.85
N THR A 3 8.07 -19.90 -17.07
CA THR A 3 8.72 -18.75 -16.43
C THR A 3 9.51 -19.24 -15.21
N GLN A 4 10.83 -19.32 -15.35
CA GLN A 4 11.73 -19.66 -14.25
C GLN A 4 11.67 -18.61 -13.14
N HIS A 5 11.22 -19.02 -11.94
CA HIS A 5 11.36 -18.23 -10.72
C HIS A 5 12.81 -18.31 -10.26
N THR A 6 13.60 -17.27 -10.54
CA THR A 6 14.93 -17.13 -9.97
C THR A 6 14.77 -16.78 -8.49
N LYS A 7 15.17 -17.70 -7.62
CA LYS A 7 15.15 -17.51 -6.16
C LYS A 7 16.17 -16.42 -5.83
N PRO A 8 15.80 -15.25 -5.25
CA PRO A 8 16.80 -14.29 -4.83
C PRO A 8 17.58 -14.92 -3.66
N SER A 9 18.81 -15.36 -3.93
CA SER A 9 19.68 -16.02 -2.95
C SER A 9 20.27 -15.05 -1.91
N SER A 10 20.02 -13.74 -2.06
CA SER A 10 20.39 -12.72 -1.10
C SER A 10 19.16 -11.92 -0.68
N LEU A 11 19.05 -11.64 0.63
CA LEU A 11 18.08 -10.69 1.17
C LEU A 11 18.18 -9.33 0.45
N SER A 12 17.08 -8.59 0.37
CA SER A 12 17.13 -7.20 -0.10
C SER A 12 17.92 -6.34 0.89
N ASN A 13 18.34 -5.14 0.45
CA ASN A 13 18.97 -4.17 1.34
C ASN A 13 18.07 -3.84 2.55
N LEU A 14 16.78 -3.65 2.33
CA LEU A 14 15.81 -3.38 3.39
C LEU A 14 15.70 -4.56 4.36
N GLN A 15 15.62 -5.79 3.86
CA GLN A 15 15.57 -6.99 4.71
C GLN A 15 16.82 -7.12 5.59
N ARG A 16 18.01 -6.82 5.06
CA ARG A 16 19.25 -6.83 5.86
C ARG A 16 19.28 -5.75 6.93
N GLU A 17 18.84 -4.53 6.62
CA GLU A 17 18.79 -3.45 7.61
C GLU A 17 17.75 -3.72 8.71
N MET A 18 16.61 -4.31 8.36
CA MET A 18 15.62 -4.76 9.34
C MET A 18 16.18 -5.83 10.28
N LEU A 19 16.95 -6.80 9.77
CA LEU A 19 17.61 -7.79 10.62
C LEU A 19 18.63 -7.17 11.58
N LYS A 20 19.36 -6.12 11.17
CA LYS A 20 20.26 -5.38 12.07
C LYS A 20 19.49 -4.61 13.14
N LEU A 21 18.36 -4.00 12.76
CA LEU A 21 17.49 -3.27 13.67
C LEU A 21 16.85 -4.20 14.73
N PHE A 22 16.44 -5.41 14.32
CA PHE A 22 15.89 -6.44 15.20
C PHE A 22 16.96 -7.27 15.95
N ALA A 23 18.25 -7.01 15.71
CA ALA A 23 19.33 -7.70 16.42
C ALA A 23 19.50 -7.19 17.87
N GLN A 24 18.95 -6.01 18.19
CA GLN A 24 18.74 -5.58 19.56
C GLN A 24 17.37 -6.09 20.03
N ASP A 25 17.28 -6.47 21.31
CA ASP A 25 16.01 -6.80 21.94
C ASP A 25 15.18 -5.50 22.02
N VAL A 26 14.25 -5.34 21.08
CA VAL A 26 13.38 -4.18 20.98
C VAL A 26 12.10 -4.49 21.76
N SER A 27 11.62 -3.53 22.55
CA SER A 27 10.34 -3.72 23.26
C SER A 27 9.20 -3.92 22.25
N GLU A 28 8.14 -4.64 22.64
CA GLU A 28 6.94 -4.78 21.79
C GLU A 28 6.32 -3.43 21.42
N GLU A 29 6.43 -2.44 22.30
CA GLU A 29 5.95 -1.07 22.05
C GLU A 29 6.73 -0.40 20.92
N ASP A 30 8.06 -0.47 20.96
CA ASP A 30 8.92 0.07 19.92
C ASP A 30 8.74 -0.68 18.59
N LEU A 31 8.55 -1.99 18.62
CA LEU A 31 8.26 -2.79 17.42
C LEU A 31 6.96 -2.33 16.74
N ILE A 32 5.92 -2.06 17.51
CA ILE A 32 4.65 -1.51 17.02
C ILE A 32 4.88 -0.12 16.44
N ALA A 33 5.64 0.75 17.12
CA ALA A 33 5.93 2.10 16.65
C ALA A 33 6.69 2.09 15.31
N ILE A 34 7.68 1.21 15.15
CA ILE A 34 8.42 1.04 13.89
C ILE A 34 7.49 0.57 12.77
N ARG A 35 6.60 -0.39 13.06
CA ARG A 35 5.61 -0.85 12.07
C ARG A 35 4.68 0.28 11.62
N GLN A 36 4.23 1.10 12.56
CA GLN A 36 3.39 2.26 12.27
C GLN A 36 4.13 3.29 11.42
N LEU A 37 5.40 3.57 11.74
CA LEU A 37 6.24 4.50 10.98
C LEU A 37 6.39 4.06 9.52
N ILE A 38 6.68 2.77 9.29
CA ILE A 38 6.76 2.21 7.94
C ILE A 38 5.40 2.30 7.22
N GLY A 39 4.31 1.98 7.91
CA GLY A 39 2.96 2.09 7.36
C GLY A 39 2.61 3.51 6.95
N GLN A 40 2.94 4.49 7.80
CA GLN A 40 2.72 5.91 7.55
C GLN A 40 3.49 6.38 6.31
N TYR A 41 4.77 6.03 6.20
CA TYR A 41 5.59 6.38 5.03
C TYR A 41 4.98 5.87 3.72
N PHE A 42 4.50 4.63 3.69
CA PHE A 42 3.86 4.09 2.48
C PHE A 42 2.49 4.71 2.20
N ALA A 43 1.73 5.08 3.24
CA ALA A 43 0.46 5.77 3.09
C ALA A 43 0.66 7.17 2.49
N GLU A 44 1.62 7.94 3.00
CA GLU A 44 1.99 9.26 2.45
C GLU A 44 2.42 9.16 1.00
N LYS A 45 3.35 8.25 0.69
CA LYS A 45 3.78 8.02 -0.69
C LYS A 45 2.63 7.60 -1.62
N ALA A 46 1.67 6.81 -1.13
CA ALA A 46 0.51 6.43 -1.92
C ALA A 46 -0.43 7.62 -2.19
N MET A 47 -0.60 8.53 -1.23
CA MET A 47 -1.36 9.77 -1.40
C MET A 47 -0.69 10.68 -2.43
N ASP A 48 0.63 10.88 -2.34
CA ASP A 48 1.37 11.70 -3.31
C ASP A 48 1.24 11.17 -4.75
N LEU A 49 1.33 9.84 -4.92
CA LEU A 49 1.14 9.20 -6.22
C LEU A 49 -0.31 9.32 -6.73
N ALA A 50 -1.30 9.27 -5.82
CA ALA A 50 -2.69 9.49 -6.18
C ALA A 50 -2.92 10.92 -6.65
N ASP A 51 -2.36 11.91 -5.97
CA ASP A 51 -2.41 13.33 -6.34
C ASP A 51 -1.71 13.57 -7.69
N GLU A 52 -0.52 13.00 -7.90
CA GLU A 52 0.19 13.09 -9.18
C GLU A 52 -0.66 12.52 -10.33
N SER A 53 -1.29 11.36 -10.11
CA SER A 53 -2.20 10.73 -11.08
C SER A 53 -3.44 11.59 -11.33
N TRP A 54 -4.00 12.19 -10.28
CA TRP A 54 -5.15 13.10 -10.36
C TRP A 54 -4.84 14.32 -11.24
N GLN A 55 -3.68 14.96 -10.99
CA GLN A 55 -3.21 16.12 -11.75
C GLN A 55 -2.89 15.76 -13.21
N LYS A 56 -2.18 14.65 -13.46
CA LYS A 56 -1.85 14.19 -14.82
C LYS A 56 -3.09 13.92 -15.67
N LYS A 57 -4.18 13.46 -15.05
CA LYS A 57 -5.46 13.21 -15.75
C LYS A 57 -6.30 14.48 -15.91
N GLY A 58 -5.86 15.61 -15.35
CA GLY A 58 -6.62 16.87 -15.35
C GLY A 58 -7.95 16.76 -14.63
N TRP A 59 -8.06 15.86 -13.65
CA TRP A 59 -9.31 15.63 -12.94
C TRP A 59 -9.68 16.83 -12.08
N THR A 60 -10.97 17.14 -12.08
CA THR A 60 -11.55 18.28 -11.36
C THR A 60 -12.51 17.79 -10.28
N ASN A 61 -13.00 18.72 -9.45
CA ASN A 61 -14.04 18.40 -8.46
C ASN A 61 -15.29 17.75 -9.11
N LYS A 62 -15.58 18.06 -10.38
CA LYS A 62 -16.67 17.42 -11.13
C LYS A 62 -16.41 15.93 -11.40
N ASP A 63 -15.16 15.55 -11.61
CA ASP A 63 -14.77 14.15 -11.79
C ASP A 63 -14.84 13.39 -10.47
N ALA A 64 -14.49 14.04 -9.35
CA ALA A 64 -14.71 13.50 -8.01
C ALA A 64 -16.21 13.25 -7.75
N ASP A 65 -17.08 14.21 -8.07
CA ASP A 65 -18.53 14.07 -7.94
C ASP A 65 -19.08 12.93 -8.81
N LYS A 66 -18.54 12.77 -10.02
CA LYS A 66 -18.92 11.68 -10.94
C LYS A 66 -18.50 10.32 -10.38
N LEU A 67 -17.29 10.21 -9.83
CA LEU A 67 -16.79 9.01 -9.16
C LEU A 67 -17.63 8.65 -7.93
N LEU A 68 -17.96 9.63 -7.09
CA LEU A 68 -18.82 9.43 -5.90
C LEU A 68 -20.21 8.89 -6.27
N LYS A 69 -20.78 9.35 -7.38
CA LYS A 69 -22.08 8.90 -7.89
C LYS A 69 -22.00 7.57 -8.64
N SER A 70 -20.81 7.16 -9.07
CA SER A 70 -20.62 5.89 -9.76
C SER A 70 -20.78 4.74 -8.75
N LYS A 71 -21.82 3.93 -8.92
CA LYS A 71 -22.03 2.72 -8.12
C LYS A 71 -21.05 1.63 -8.56
N MET A 72 -19.76 1.81 -8.27
CA MET A 72 -18.68 0.85 -8.59
C MET A 72 -18.49 -0.23 -7.52
N ARG A 73 -19.35 -0.25 -6.49
CA ARG A 73 -19.38 -1.32 -5.49
C ARG A 73 -19.96 -2.60 -6.10
N THR A 74 -19.59 -3.74 -5.56
CA THR A 74 -20.18 -5.04 -5.91
C THR A 74 -21.71 -4.98 -5.77
N PRO A 75 -22.48 -5.38 -6.82
CA PRO A 75 -23.93 -5.44 -6.72
C PRO A 75 -24.36 -6.43 -5.63
N TYR A 76 -25.24 -6.01 -4.73
CA TYR A 76 -25.80 -6.90 -3.71
C TYR A 76 -26.73 -7.91 -4.39
N LYS A 77 -26.38 -9.19 -4.36
CA LYS A 77 -27.32 -10.25 -4.69
C LYS A 77 -28.28 -10.36 -3.51
N SER A 78 -29.51 -9.87 -3.68
CA SER A 78 -30.58 -10.22 -2.75
C SER A 78 -30.96 -11.66 -3.03
N ASP A 79 -30.50 -12.58 -2.19
CA ASP A 79 -31.05 -13.93 -2.16
C ASP A 79 -32.49 -13.81 -1.67
N LYS A 80 -33.45 -13.81 -2.62
CA LYS A 80 -34.86 -13.96 -2.30
C LYS A 80 -35.08 -15.43 -1.96
N ALA A 81 -35.42 -15.67 -0.69
CA ALA A 81 -35.98 -16.94 -0.21
C ALA A 81 -37.32 -17.24 -0.88
#